data_AF-A0A7X8J539-F1
#
_entry.id   AF-A0A7X8J539-F1
#
_cell.length_a   1.000
_cell.length_b   1.000
_cell.length_c   1.000
_cell.angle_alpha   90.00
_cell.angle_beta   90.00
_cell.angle_gamma   90.00
#
_symmetry.space_group_name_H-M   'P 1'
#
loop_
_entity.id
_entity.type
_entity.pdbx_description
1 polymer ?
#
loop_
_entity_poly.entity_id
_entity_poly.type
_entity_poly.pdbx_seq_one_letter_code
_entity_poly.pdbx_strand_id
1 'polypeptide(L)'
;MKLFTTCILSFFFSISLFSQSISEKAYFSLLTCAPGSEIHSHFGHTAIRFVDSANYTDIVYNFGMFRYSDDFVYNFVKGETYYHLGVTSFSRFITEYYFDERSVIEQVLNFTPQQVQTLNAMLEKNAMPEHRTYLYNFLYDNCATRPRDLIIQVLGDSLQWNIPTTTAFSDTLWFASSADLLQKDSLSRTWRALLHKYVHNYSWLRFGIGLALGEPTDKPATVFESMFLPDFLSMMVQHATITTADGIKPLVCSTQTIVAAEPIQIPPPFALRPSGLFWIFTFICFTIVYIEYKMKKHLYWFDSFLYILIGLLGGVLTFLSFFSIHPVVFPNYNILWASPIHVIFALVWFIPKLRPYTQWYLLLYGIIFLLYIGSIPFNPQYMHAGYAAIIIMLLSRVGSFIINSDKQMMFSKHS
;
A
#
# COMPACT_ATOMS: atom_id res chain seq x y z
N MET A 1 86.98 -5.83 -18.57
CA MET A 1 85.88 -5.23 -17.78
C MET A 1 84.58 -5.72 -18.41
N LYS A 2 83.90 -6.75 -17.89
CA LYS A 2 83.07 -6.76 -16.65
C LYS A 2 82.17 -5.52 -16.60
N LEU A 3 80.85 -5.58 -16.42
CA LEU A 3 79.85 -6.65 -16.30
C LEU A 3 78.47 -5.93 -16.19
N PHE A 4 77.37 -6.67 -16.29
CA PHE A 4 75.99 -6.36 -15.84
C PHE A 4 74.92 -5.93 -16.86
N THR A 5 74.37 -6.98 -17.47
CA THR A 5 73.03 -7.13 -18.04
C THR A 5 72.18 -7.91 -17.03
N THR A 6 71.24 -7.30 -16.29
CA THR A 6 70.12 -7.89 -15.49
C THR A 6 69.61 -6.78 -14.54
N CYS A 7 68.33 -6.55 -14.22
CA CYS A 7 67.11 -7.34 -14.20
C CYS A 7 65.91 -6.40 -14.42
N ILE A 8 65.05 -6.70 -15.40
CA ILE A 8 63.64 -6.32 -15.35
C ILE A 8 62.98 -7.37 -14.45
N LEU A 9 62.79 -7.06 -13.16
CA LEU A 9 61.93 -7.85 -12.29
C LEU A 9 60.57 -7.19 -12.23
N SER A 10 59.67 -7.78 -13.00
CA SER A 10 58.22 -7.73 -12.89
C SER A 10 57.74 -7.74 -11.43
N PHE A 11 57.24 -6.59 -10.95
CA PHE A 11 56.43 -6.50 -9.75
C PHE A 11 54.97 -6.77 -10.15
N PHE A 12 54.66 -8.02 -10.49
CA PHE A 12 53.27 -8.49 -10.45
C PHE A 12 52.91 -8.61 -8.98
N PHE A 13 52.42 -7.51 -8.40
CA PHE A 13 51.70 -7.58 -7.14
C PHE A 13 50.39 -8.29 -7.46
N SER A 14 50.37 -9.60 -7.31
CA SER A 14 49.14 -10.37 -7.22
C SER A 14 48.40 -9.85 -5.99
N ILE A 15 47.51 -8.87 -6.20
CA ILE A 15 46.46 -8.58 -5.25
C ILE A 15 45.58 -9.81 -5.28
N SER A 16 45.91 -10.79 -4.45
CA SER A 16 44.95 -11.79 -4.01
C SER A 16 43.87 -10.98 -3.28
N LEU A 17 42.84 -10.59 -4.03
CA LEU A 17 41.56 -10.22 -3.43
C LEU A 17 41.16 -11.45 -2.61
N PHE A 18 41.40 -11.40 -1.31
CA PHE A 18 40.77 -12.30 -0.37
C PHE A 18 39.28 -12.00 -0.46
N SER A 19 38.60 -12.66 -1.41
CA SER A 19 37.18 -12.93 -1.24
C SER A 19 37.10 -13.80 0.00
N GLN A 20 36.63 -13.21 1.09
CA GLN A 20 36.50 -13.92 2.35
C GLN A 20 35.49 -15.04 2.11
N SER A 21 35.97 -16.28 2.08
CA SER A 21 35.10 -17.42 1.82
C SER A 21 34.07 -17.54 2.93
N ILE A 22 32.79 -17.58 2.55
CA ILE A 22 31.67 -17.83 3.45
C ILE A 22 31.92 -19.15 4.17
N SER A 23 31.71 -19.18 5.49
CA SER A 23 31.91 -20.42 6.25
C SER A 23 30.84 -21.46 5.96
N GLU A 24 31.18 -22.75 6.14
CA GLU A 24 30.24 -23.86 5.90
C GLU A 24 28.99 -23.83 6.78
N LYS A 25 29.05 -23.14 7.92
CA LYS A 25 27.94 -23.00 8.87
C LYS A 25 27.16 -21.69 8.70
N ALA A 26 27.53 -20.87 7.72
CA ALA A 26 26.81 -19.65 7.44
C ALA A 26 25.39 -19.96 6.94
N TYR A 27 24.44 -19.12 7.30
CA TYR A 27 23.04 -19.32 6.94
C TYR A 27 22.32 -18.00 6.70
N PHE A 28 21.18 -18.11 6.04
CA PHE A 28 20.23 -17.02 5.87
C PHE A 28 18.95 -17.31 6.63
N SER A 29 18.34 -16.25 7.15
CA SER A 29 16.99 -16.31 7.70
C SER A 29 16.12 -15.18 7.17
N LEU A 30 14.82 -15.44 7.10
CA LEU A 30 13.82 -14.44 6.79
C LEU A 30 13.33 -13.81 8.10
N LEU A 31 13.45 -12.50 8.22
CA LEU A 31 12.89 -11.73 9.34
C LEU A 31 11.55 -11.14 8.92
N THR A 32 10.51 -11.37 9.72
CA THR A 32 9.17 -10.81 9.51
C THR A 32 8.77 -9.98 10.72
N CYS A 33 8.47 -8.70 10.49
CA CYS A 33 8.25 -7.72 11.54
C CYS A 33 6.79 -7.25 11.56
N ALA A 34 6.24 -7.11 12.76
CA ALA A 34 4.82 -6.81 12.97
C ALA A 34 4.42 -5.48 12.36
N PRO A 35 3.15 -5.30 11.95
CA PRO A 35 2.57 -3.99 11.70
C PRO A 35 2.83 -3.01 12.84
N GLY A 36 3.10 -1.74 12.51
CA GLY A 36 3.24 -0.64 13.47
C GLY A 36 2.11 0.40 13.36
N SER A 37 2.21 1.44 14.20
CA SER A 37 1.27 2.57 14.26
C SER A 37 1.55 3.66 13.23
N GLU A 38 2.78 3.73 12.72
CA GLU A 38 3.20 4.72 11.73
C GLU A 38 2.82 4.30 10.31
N ILE A 39 2.54 5.28 9.44
CA ILE A 39 1.97 5.02 8.10
C ILE A 39 2.82 4.09 7.23
N HIS A 40 4.15 4.21 7.34
CA HIS A 40 5.12 3.41 6.58
C HIS A 40 5.31 2.00 7.16
N SER A 41 4.83 1.74 8.38
CA SER A 41 4.98 0.47 9.10
C SER A 41 3.69 -0.34 9.19
N HIS A 42 2.55 0.21 8.75
CA HIS A 42 1.22 -0.37 8.92
C HIS A 42 1.01 -1.76 8.32
N PHE A 43 1.79 -2.14 7.31
CA PHE A 43 1.66 -3.45 6.65
C PHE A 43 2.70 -4.47 7.14
N GLY A 44 3.52 -4.10 8.13
CA GLY A 44 4.64 -4.90 8.60
C GLY A 44 5.87 -4.73 7.71
N HIS A 45 6.87 -5.59 7.93
CA HIS A 45 8.12 -5.54 7.16
C HIS A 45 8.78 -6.91 7.00
N THR A 46 9.56 -7.09 5.95
CA THR A 46 10.39 -8.29 5.74
C THR A 46 11.83 -7.90 5.45
N ALA A 47 12.78 -8.65 6.00
CA ALA A 47 14.21 -8.49 5.72
C ALA A 47 14.91 -9.85 5.65
N ILE A 48 16.11 -9.88 5.06
CA ILE A 48 16.95 -11.09 5.02
C ILE A 48 18.12 -10.90 5.97
N ARG A 49 18.30 -11.79 6.94
CA ARG A 49 19.48 -11.81 7.82
C ARG A 49 20.49 -12.81 7.29
N PHE A 50 21.77 -12.42 7.34
CA PHE A 50 22.91 -13.28 7.04
C PHE A 50 23.76 -13.43 8.30
N VAL A 51 24.06 -14.68 8.65
CA VAL A 51 24.91 -15.01 9.81
C VAL A 51 26.07 -15.87 9.34
N ASP A 52 27.29 -15.42 9.64
CA ASP A 52 28.53 -16.18 9.50
C ASP A 52 29.41 -15.97 10.74
N SER A 53 29.22 -16.82 11.75
CA SER A 53 29.90 -16.69 13.03
C SER A 53 31.41 -16.88 12.94
N ALA A 54 31.91 -17.62 11.96
CA ALA A 54 33.35 -17.82 11.79
C ALA A 54 34.04 -16.55 11.28
N ASN A 55 33.31 -15.73 10.52
CA ASN A 55 33.75 -14.45 10.01
C ASN A 55 33.23 -13.25 10.83
N TYR A 56 32.58 -13.49 11.97
CA TYR A 56 31.97 -12.47 12.84
C TYR A 56 30.96 -11.56 12.12
N THR A 57 30.23 -12.12 11.16
CA THR A 57 29.23 -11.39 10.37
C THR A 57 27.82 -11.72 10.87
N ASP A 58 27.07 -10.69 11.24
CA ASP A 58 25.64 -10.79 11.56
C ASP A 58 24.92 -9.52 11.09
N ILE A 59 24.41 -9.57 9.86
CA ILE A 59 23.89 -8.41 9.13
C ILE A 59 22.49 -8.67 8.59
N VAL A 60 21.76 -7.59 8.34
CA VAL A 60 20.41 -7.60 7.79
C VAL A 60 20.38 -6.76 6.52
N TYR A 61 19.92 -7.40 5.45
CA TYR A 61 19.58 -6.81 4.16
C TYR A 61 18.12 -6.36 4.22
N ASN A 62 17.94 -5.03 4.26
CA ASN A 62 16.67 -4.36 4.45
C ASN A 62 16.24 -3.65 3.16
N PHE A 63 15.36 -4.29 2.38
CA PHE A 63 14.71 -3.67 1.23
C PHE A 63 13.61 -2.74 1.71
N GLY A 64 13.39 -1.61 1.04
CA GLY A 64 12.32 -0.70 1.42
C GLY A 64 12.79 0.47 2.30
N MET A 65 14.08 0.77 2.31
CA MET A 65 14.60 2.00 2.92
C MET A 65 14.37 3.19 1.99
N PHE A 66 13.96 4.33 2.54
CA PHE A 66 13.82 5.59 1.80
C PHE A 66 14.35 6.75 2.65
N ARG A 67 14.47 7.92 2.03
CA ARG A 67 14.81 9.17 2.72
C ARG A 67 13.80 10.23 2.31
N TYR A 68 13.37 11.03 3.27
CA TYR A 68 12.59 12.22 2.97
C TYR A 68 13.47 13.23 2.21
N SER A 69 12.94 13.71 1.09
CA SER A 69 13.48 14.83 0.31
C SER A 69 12.36 15.84 0.08
N ASP A 70 12.70 17.05 -0.35
CA ASP A 70 11.71 18.11 -0.62
C ASP A 70 10.66 17.65 -1.64
N ASP A 71 11.06 16.84 -2.62
CA ASP A 71 10.18 16.29 -3.66
C ASP A 71 9.50 14.96 -3.29
N PHE A 72 9.71 14.43 -2.07
CA PHE A 72 9.21 13.11 -1.68
C PHE A 72 7.70 12.98 -1.85
N VAL A 73 6.93 13.98 -1.38
CA VAL A 73 5.46 13.94 -1.47
C VAL A 73 5.00 13.96 -2.92
N TYR A 74 5.63 14.78 -3.76
CA TYR A 74 5.30 14.86 -5.18
C TYR A 74 5.59 13.53 -5.89
N ASN A 75 6.78 12.97 -5.68
CA ASN A 75 7.19 11.68 -6.22
C ASN A 75 6.33 10.54 -5.68
N PHE A 76 5.89 10.61 -4.42
CA PHE A 76 4.96 9.67 -3.82
C PHE A 76 3.60 9.72 -4.52
N VAL A 77 3.00 10.89 -4.73
CA VAL A 77 1.71 10.99 -5.44
C VAL A 77 1.84 10.55 -6.90
N LYS A 78 2.96 10.85 -7.56
CA LYS A 78 3.25 10.42 -8.93
C LYS A 78 3.56 8.92 -9.05
N GLY A 79 3.88 8.24 -7.95
CA GLY A 79 4.30 6.83 -7.94
C GLY A 79 5.77 6.62 -8.30
N GLU A 80 6.57 7.69 -8.40
CA GLU A 80 7.98 7.69 -8.76
C GLU A 80 8.90 7.72 -7.53
N THR A 81 8.57 6.94 -6.50
CA THR A 81 9.36 6.95 -5.26
C THR A 81 10.45 5.88 -5.31
N TYR A 82 11.70 6.32 -5.26
CA TYR A 82 12.86 5.44 -5.24
C TYR A 82 13.19 5.02 -3.80
N TYR A 83 13.29 3.72 -3.62
CA TYR A 83 13.70 3.07 -2.38
C TYR A 83 15.06 2.41 -2.60
N HIS A 84 15.70 2.02 -1.51
CA HIS A 84 16.99 1.34 -1.58
C HIS A 84 17.09 0.15 -0.63
N LEU A 85 18.00 -0.76 -0.99
CA LEU A 85 18.51 -1.78 -0.08
C LEU A 85 19.48 -1.13 0.92
N GLY A 86 19.17 -1.25 2.20
CA GLY A 86 20.07 -0.94 3.31
C GLY A 86 20.73 -2.21 3.86
N VAL A 87 21.99 -2.09 4.30
CA VAL A 87 22.69 -3.16 5.03
C VAL A 87 23.04 -2.62 6.41
N THR A 88 22.63 -3.33 7.46
CA THR A 88 22.85 -2.93 8.86
C THR A 88 23.21 -4.15 9.71
N SER A 89 23.84 -3.95 10.86
CA SER A 89 24.00 -5.04 11.84
C SER A 89 22.65 -5.55 12.34
N PHE A 90 22.53 -6.85 12.60
CA PHE A 90 21.33 -7.42 13.19
C PHE A 90 20.94 -6.76 14.52
N SER A 91 21.92 -6.50 15.40
CA SER A 91 21.67 -5.79 16.67
C SER A 91 20.96 -4.45 16.45
N ARG A 92 21.49 -3.58 15.57
CA ARG A 92 20.82 -2.31 15.24
C ARG A 92 19.41 -2.50 14.67
N PHE A 93 19.21 -3.50 13.81
CA PHE A 93 17.90 -3.77 13.23
C PHE A 93 16.88 -4.15 14.30
N ILE A 94 17.21 -5.11 15.18
CA ILE A 94 16.27 -5.57 16.21
C ILE A 94 15.99 -4.52 17.28
N THR A 95 16.91 -3.59 17.52
CA THR A 95 16.76 -2.56 18.53
C THR A 95 15.60 -1.62 18.19
N GLU A 96 15.42 -1.31 16.90
CA GLU A 96 14.28 -0.52 16.41
C GLU A 96 12.95 -1.19 16.79
N TYR A 97 12.77 -2.46 16.46
CA TYR A 97 11.53 -3.19 16.74
C TYR A 97 11.28 -3.44 18.22
N TYR A 98 12.34 -3.57 19.02
CA TYR A 98 12.21 -3.66 20.47
C TYR A 98 11.65 -2.35 21.05
N PHE A 99 12.16 -1.20 20.62
CA PHE A 99 11.67 0.11 21.08
C PHE A 99 10.28 0.45 20.55
N ASP A 100 9.96 0.00 19.34
CA ASP A 100 8.64 0.19 18.74
C ASP A 100 7.57 -0.77 19.30
N GLU A 101 7.94 -1.70 20.19
CA GLU A 101 7.07 -2.78 20.69
C GLU A 101 6.44 -3.58 19.55
N ARG A 102 7.26 -3.98 18.57
CA ARG A 102 6.84 -4.74 17.38
C ARG A 102 7.49 -6.11 17.37
N SER A 103 6.67 -7.15 17.28
CA SER A 103 7.16 -8.52 17.22
C SER A 103 8.01 -8.77 15.97
N VAL A 104 9.08 -9.56 16.12
CA VAL A 104 9.94 -9.99 15.01
C VAL A 104 10.07 -11.51 15.07
N ILE A 105 9.69 -12.17 13.96
CA ILE A 105 9.83 -13.61 13.77
C ILE A 105 11.00 -13.85 12.82
N GLU A 106 11.85 -14.80 13.19
CA GLU A 106 12.96 -15.30 12.38
C GLU A 106 12.64 -16.71 11.87
N GLN A 107 12.79 -16.94 10.56
CA GLN A 107 12.68 -18.25 9.92
C GLN A 107 14.01 -18.60 9.25
N VAL A 108 14.76 -19.53 9.85
CA VAL A 108 16.05 -19.99 9.30
C VAL A 108 15.79 -20.85 8.06
N LEU A 109 16.39 -20.49 6.93
CA LEU A 109 16.17 -21.14 5.64
C LEU A 109 17.11 -22.34 5.47
N ASN A 110 16.56 -23.45 4.99
CA ASN A 110 17.23 -24.73 4.76
C ASN A 110 18.02 -24.73 3.45
N PHE A 111 18.89 -23.75 3.27
CA PHE A 111 19.74 -23.64 2.08
C PHE A 111 20.96 -24.54 2.18
N THR A 112 21.35 -25.12 1.04
CA THR A 112 22.65 -25.77 0.91
C THR A 112 23.77 -24.73 0.94
N PRO A 113 25.02 -25.10 1.26
CA PRO A 113 26.14 -24.16 1.21
C PRO A 113 26.28 -23.42 -0.14
N GLN A 114 25.97 -24.10 -1.25
CA GLN A 114 25.97 -23.49 -2.59
C GLN A 114 24.85 -22.46 -2.77
N GLN A 115 23.66 -22.72 -2.22
CA GLN A 115 22.55 -21.78 -2.23
C GLN A 115 22.82 -20.56 -1.35
N VAL A 116 23.44 -20.76 -0.18
CA VAL A 116 23.93 -19.66 0.68
C VAL A 116 24.92 -18.80 -0.08
N GLN A 117 25.91 -19.40 -0.74
CA GLN A 117 26.90 -18.65 -1.54
C GLN A 117 26.24 -17.87 -2.70
N THR A 118 25.26 -18.49 -3.36
CA THR A 118 24.51 -17.86 -4.45
C THR A 118 23.72 -16.65 -3.96
N LEU A 119 22.97 -16.80 -2.87
CA LEU A 119 22.20 -15.69 -2.28
C LEU A 119 23.11 -14.57 -1.78
N ASN A 120 24.24 -14.90 -1.15
CA ASN A 120 25.19 -13.89 -0.71
C ASN A 120 25.74 -13.07 -1.89
N ALA A 121 26.17 -13.73 -2.97
CA ALA A 121 26.65 -13.04 -4.16
C ALA A 121 25.57 -12.13 -4.80
N MET A 122 24.31 -12.59 -4.82
CA MET A 122 23.18 -11.75 -5.26
C MET A 122 22.98 -10.54 -4.36
N LEU A 123 23.02 -10.71 -3.04
CA LEU A 123 22.80 -9.62 -2.08
C LEU A 123 23.95 -8.62 -2.05
N GLU A 124 25.20 -9.08 -2.13
CA GLU A 124 26.38 -8.21 -2.27
C GLU A 124 26.30 -7.36 -3.54
N LYS A 125 25.92 -7.98 -4.66
CA LYS A 125 25.66 -7.25 -5.91
C LYS A 125 24.54 -6.22 -5.74
N ASN A 126 23.41 -6.60 -5.14
CA ASN A 126 22.31 -5.67 -4.89
C ASN A 126 22.71 -4.55 -3.93
N ALA A 127 23.65 -4.76 -3.01
CA ALA A 127 24.10 -3.74 -2.07
C ALA A 127 25.03 -2.69 -2.69
N MET A 128 25.56 -2.94 -3.90
CA MET A 128 26.40 -1.98 -4.62
C MET A 128 25.64 -0.68 -4.91
N PRO A 129 26.28 0.50 -4.85
CA PRO A 129 25.63 1.80 -5.07
C PRO A 129 24.82 1.89 -6.37
N GLU A 130 25.26 1.22 -7.42
CA GLU A 130 24.65 1.20 -8.76
C GLU A 130 23.40 0.30 -8.84
N HIS A 131 23.22 -0.61 -7.88
CA HIS A 131 22.17 -1.64 -7.91
C HIS A 131 21.19 -1.54 -6.74
N ARG A 132 21.56 -0.87 -5.66
CA ARG A 132 20.74 -0.83 -4.44
C ARG A 132 19.46 -0.02 -4.57
N THR A 133 19.35 0.87 -5.55
CA THR A 133 18.20 1.78 -5.71
C THR A 133 17.21 1.23 -6.73
N TYR A 134 15.93 1.24 -6.39
CA TYR A 134 14.86 0.74 -7.26
C TYR A 134 13.58 1.55 -7.09
N LEU A 135 12.75 1.52 -8.13
CA LEU A 135 11.44 2.17 -8.12
C LEU A 135 10.46 1.29 -7.32
N TYR A 136 9.95 1.82 -6.21
CA TYR A 136 9.11 1.05 -5.31
C TYR A 136 7.68 0.92 -5.83
N ASN A 137 7.14 -0.29 -5.71
CA ASN A 137 5.74 -0.58 -5.99
C ASN A 137 5.14 -1.41 -4.85
N PHE A 138 4.15 -0.86 -4.14
CA PHE A 138 3.62 -1.48 -2.93
C PHE A 138 2.97 -2.86 -3.15
N LEU A 139 2.59 -3.25 -4.37
CA LEU A 139 2.06 -4.58 -4.68
C LEU A 139 3.09 -5.51 -5.33
N TYR A 140 3.93 -4.97 -6.21
CA TYR A 140 4.74 -5.79 -7.12
C TYR A 140 6.24 -5.76 -6.80
N ASP A 141 6.73 -4.70 -6.15
CA ASP A 141 8.16 -4.46 -5.94
C ASP A 141 8.41 -3.75 -4.59
N ASN A 142 8.39 -4.53 -3.51
CA ASN A 142 8.41 -4.04 -2.13
C ASN A 142 9.31 -4.88 -1.21
N CYS A 143 9.30 -4.57 0.09
CA CYS A 143 10.12 -5.26 1.09
C CYS A 143 9.83 -6.75 1.29
N ALA A 144 8.66 -7.24 0.87
CA ALA A 144 8.33 -8.67 0.89
C ALA A 144 8.57 -9.34 -0.47
N THR A 145 8.18 -8.71 -1.59
CA THR A 145 8.35 -9.31 -2.92
C THR A 145 9.83 -9.48 -3.29
N ARG A 146 10.70 -8.52 -2.91
CA ARG A 146 12.14 -8.62 -3.17
C ARG A 146 12.78 -9.86 -2.51
N PRO A 147 12.63 -10.11 -1.19
CA PRO A 147 13.06 -11.37 -0.58
C PRO A 147 12.41 -12.62 -1.19
N ARG A 148 11.11 -12.59 -1.45
CA ARG A 148 10.40 -13.72 -2.10
C ARG A 148 11.05 -14.09 -3.43
N ASP A 149 11.30 -13.09 -4.27
CA ASP A 149 11.82 -13.30 -5.62
C ASP A 149 13.29 -13.75 -5.59
N LEU A 150 14.09 -13.29 -4.61
CA LEU A 150 15.43 -13.82 -4.37
C LEU A 150 15.42 -15.29 -3.93
N ILE A 151 14.51 -15.67 -3.03
CA ILE A 151 14.33 -17.08 -2.62
C ILE A 151 13.97 -17.94 -3.82
N ILE A 152 13.04 -17.48 -4.68
CA ILE A 152 12.67 -18.17 -5.91
C ILE A 152 13.86 -18.31 -6.85
N GLN A 153 14.66 -17.26 -7.05
CA GLN A 153 15.83 -17.30 -7.92
C GLN A 153 16.90 -18.29 -7.43
N VAL A 154 17.09 -18.41 -6.11
CA VAL A 154 18.08 -19.32 -5.51
C VAL A 154 17.63 -20.78 -5.57
N LEU A 155 16.34 -21.04 -5.36
CA LEU A 155 15.79 -22.39 -5.29
C LEU A 155 15.34 -22.94 -6.65
N GLY A 156 14.92 -22.06 -7.56
CA GLY A 156 14.34 -22.45 -8.85
C GLY A 156 13.22 -23.49 -8.70
N ASP A 157 13.26 -24.51 -9.57
CA ASP A 157 12.25 -25.58 -9.61
C ASP A 157 12.24 -26.49 -8.37
N SER A 158 13.23 -26.38 -7.48
CA SER A 158 13.22 -27.15 -6.23
C SER A 158 12.15 -26.67 -5.25
N LEU A 159 11.72 -25.40 -5.35
CA LEU A 159 10.76 -24.78 -4.44
C LEU A 159 9.32 -25.15 -4.78
N GLN A 160 8.59 -25.63 -3.78
CA GLN A 160 7.15 -25.89 -3.86
C GLN A 160 6.42 -25.12 -2.77
N TRP A 161 5.50 -24.25 -3.17
CA TRP A 161 4.63 -23.51 -2.27
C TRP A 161 3.44 -24.36 -1.84
N ASN A 162 3.26 -24.54 -0.53
CA ASN A 162 2.12 -25.27 0.02
C ASN A 162 1.21 -24.30 0.77
N ILE A 163 -0.10 -24.34 0.48
CA ILE A 163 -1.09 -23.53 1.17
C ILE A 163 -1.25 -24.07 2.61
N PRO A 164 -1.19 -23.22 3.64
CA PRO A 164 -1.37 -23.66 5.02
C PRO A 164 -2.74 -24.31 5.23
N THR A 165 -2.76 -25.61 5.55
CA THR A 165 -3.99 -26.34 5.91
C THR A 165 -4.35 -26.19 7.38
N THR A 166 -3.38 -25.80 8.22
CA THR A 166 -3.54 -25.42 9.63
C THR A 166 -2.57 -24.29 9.96
N THR A 167 -2.87 -23.46 10.95
CA THR A 167 -1.90 -22.49 11.48
C THR A 167 -1.00 -23.19 12.49
N ALA A 168 0.03 -23.90 12.03
CA ALA A 168 0.98 -24.57 12.92
C ALA A 168 1.73 -23.60 13.89
N PHE A 169 1.60 -22.28 13.70
CA PHE A 169 2.32 -21.22 14.43
C PHE A 169 1.40 -20.15 15.06
N SER A 170 0.11 -20.44 15.32
CA SER A 170 -0.78 -19.41 15.88
C SER A 170 -0.71 -19.32 17.41
N ASP A 171 0.17 -18.45 17.92
CA ASP A 171 0.00 -17.83 19.25
C ASP A 171 -0.07 -16.30 19.21
N THR A 172 0.02 -15.66 18.02
CA THR A 172 -0.19 -14.20 17.90
C THR A 172 -1.40 -13.88 17.03
N LEU A 173 -2.25 -12.95 17.50
CA LEU A 173 -3.43 -12.45 16.76
C LEU A 173 -3.08 -11.92 15.35
N TRP A 174 -1.81 -11.54 15.15
CA TRP A 174 -1.26 -11.05 13.89
C TRP A 174 -1.39 -12.08 12.75
N PHE A 175 -0.97 -13.34 12.95
CA PHE A 175 -0.98 -14.36 11.89
C PHE A 175 -2.34 -15.05 11.70
N ALA A 176 -3.15 -15.12 12.75
CA ALA A 176 -4.46 -15.80 12.69
C ALA A 176 -5.39 -15.19 11.62
N SER A 177 -5.43 -13.87 11.54
CA SER A 177 -6.25 -13.16 10.54
C SER A 177 -5.74 -13.31 9.10
N SER A 178 -4.43 -13.50 8.92
CA SER A 178 -3.82 -13.71 7.60
C SER A 178 -4.08 -15.12 7.08
N ALA A 179 -4.04 -16.12 7.96
CA ALA A 179 -4.35 -17.50 7.61
C ALA A 179 -5.81 -17.67 7.17
N ASP A 180 -6.76 -17.03 7.86
CA ASP A 180 -8.18 -17.02 7.46
C ASP A 180 -8.37 -16.46 6.04
N LEU A 181 -7.71 -15.34 5.71
CA LEU A 181 -7.76 -14.77 4.35
C LEU A 181 -7.07 -15.64 3.29
N LEU A 182 -6.02 -16.38 3.64
CA LEU A 182 -5.36 -17.32 2.72
C LEU A 182 -6.23 -18.54 2.40
N GLN A 183 -6.98 -19.05 3.37
CA GLN A 183 -7.83 -20.23 3.21
C GLN A 183 -9.17 -19.91 2.54
N LYS A 184 -9.60 -18.64 2.61
CA LYS A 184 -10.77 -18.13 1.91
C LYS A 184 -10.66 -18.26 0.39
N ASP A 185 -11.82 -18.42 -0.26
CA ASP A 185 -11.90 -18.49 -1.71
C ASP A 185 -11.36 -17.19 -2.35
N SER A 186 -10.78 -17.34 -3.54
CA SER A 186 -10.22 -16.30 -4.38
C SER A 186 -11.15 -15.08 -4.53
N LEU A 187 -12.46 -15.28 -4.67
CA LEU A 187 -13.44 -14.20 -4.79
C LEU A 187 -13.50 -13.29 -3.55
N SER A 188 -13.18 -13.81 -2.37
CA SER A 188 -13.15 -13.06 -1.12
C SER A 188 -11.76 -12.52 -0.76
N ARG A 189 -10.70 -13.07 -1.35
CA ARG A 189 -9.32 -12.58 -1.22
C ARG A 189 -9.00 -11.62 -2.36
N THR A 190 -9.56 -10.42 -2.31
CA THR A 190 -9.19 -9.33 -3.23
C THR A 190 -7.99 -8.55 -2.70
N TRP A 191 -7.25 -7.85 -3.57
CA TRP A 191 -6.17 -6.96 -3.14
C TRP A 191 -6.65 -5.94 -2.10
N ARG A 192 -7.88 -5.41 -2.27
CA ARG A 192 -8.48 -4.48 -1.33
C ARG A 192 -8.80 -5.14 0.01
N ALA A 193 -9.29 -6.38 0.01
CA ALA A 193 -9.52 -7.12 1.25
C ALA A 193 -8.20 -7.34 2.02
N LEU A 194 -7.14 -7.69 1.31
CA LEU A 194 -5.79 -7.86 1.85
C LEU A 194 -5.28 -6.55 2.49
N LEU A 195 -5.43 -5.41 1.80
CA LEU A 195 -5.03 -4.10 2.35
C LEU A 195 -5.91 -3.66 3.54
N HIS A 196 -7.24 -3.81 3.41
CA HIS A 196 -8.20 -3.39 4.44
C HIS A 196 -8.04 -4.12 5.77
N LYS A 197 -7.46 -5.32 5.78
CA LYS A 197 -7.09 -6.04 7.00
C LYS A 197 -6.26 -5.16 7.95
N TYR A 198 -5.23 -4.49 7.43
CA TYR A 198 -4.26 -3.74 8.23
C TYR A 198 -4.79 -2.37 8.64
N VAL A 199 -5.70 -1.80 7.85
CA VAL A 199 -6.27 -0.46 8.09
C VAL A 199 -7.67 -0.50 8.67
N HIS A 200 -8.17 -1.67 9.11
CA HIS A 200 -9.51 -1.81 9.68
C HIS A 200 -9.75 -0.85 10.85
N ASN A 201 -8.76 -0.76 11.74
CA ASN A 201 -8.80 0.11 12.91
C ASN A 201 -8.48 1.58 12.56
N TYR A 202 -7.86 1.84 11.41
CA TYR A 202 -7.52 3.18 10.92
C TYR A 202 -8.56 3.66 9.90
N SER A 203 -9.77 3.94 10.38
CA SER A 203 -10.94 4.17 9.50
C SER A 203 -10.76 5.31 8.49
N TRP A 204 -10.04 6.39 8.84
CA TRP A 204 -9.70 7.47 7.91
C TRP A 204 -8.69 7.05 6.85
N LEU A 205 -7.66 6.31 7.24
CA LEU A 205 -6.69 5.76 6.28
C LEU A 205 -7.37 4.78 5.32
N ARG A 206 -8.25 3.92 5.84
CA ARG A 206 -9.09 3.02 5.03
C ARG A 206 -9.97 3.79 4.04
N PHE A 207 -10.60 4.88 4.47
CA PHE A 207 -11.38 5.75 3.60
C PHE A 207 -10.52 6.40 2.51
N GLY A 208 -9.33 6.90 2.84
CA GLY A 208 -8.39 7.46 1.87
C GLY A 208 -7.89 6.44 0.85
N ILE A 209 -7.43 5.27 1.31
CA ILE A 209 -7.03 4.15 0.43
C ILE A 209 -8.20 3.71 -0.46
N GLY A 210 -9.41 3.66 0.11
CA GLY A 210 -10.63 3.36 -0.61
C GLY A 210 -10.97 4.37 -1.72
N LEU A 211 -10.60 5.65 -1.53
CA LEU A 211 -10.81 6.70 -2.52
C LEU A 211 -9.76 6.63 -3.62
N ALA A 212 -8.49 6.47 -3.25
CA ALA A 212 -7.35 6.53 -4.16
C ALA A 212 -7.25 5.30 -5.07
N LEU A 213 -7.50 4.09 -4.53
CA LEU A 213 -7.37 2.84 -5.26
C LEU A 213 -8.67 2.51 -6.01
N GLY A 214 -8.54 2.15 -7.29
CA GLY A 214 -9.65 1.88 -8.20
C GLY A 214 -10.11 0.42 -8.23
N GLU A 215 -10.95 0.12 -9.22
CA GLU A 215 -11.52 -1.21 -9.50
C GLU A 215 -10.48 -2.36 -9.53
N PRO A 216 -9.24 -2.19 -10.04
CA PRO A 216 -8.32 -3.33 -10.10
C PRO A 216 -7.96 -3.91 -8.73
N THR A 217 -8.10 -3.15 -7.64
CA THR A 217 -7.89 -3.70 -6.29
C THR A 217 -9.02 -4.61 -5.81
N ASP A 218 -10.18 -4.55 -6.45
CA ASP A 218 -11.32 -5.39 -6.11
C ASP A 218 -11.30 -6.73 -6.86
N LYS A 219 -10.27 -6.96 -7.69
CA LYS A 219 -10.02 -8.26 -8.32
C LYS A 219 -9.45 -9.28 -7.33
N PRO A 220 -9.81 -10.57 -7.46
CA PRO A 220 -9.17 -11.67 -6.74
C PRO A 220 -7.65 -11.63 -6.85
N ALA A 221 -6.96 -11.82 -5.73
CA ALA A 221 -5.53 -12.03 -5.66
C ALA A 221 -5.22 -13.52 -5.49
N THR A 222 -4.27 -14.01 -6.26
CA THR A 222 -3.70 -15.36 -6.09
C THR A 222 -2.94 -15.47 -4.76
N VAL A 223 -2.66 -16.70 -4.34
CA VAL A 223 -1.83 -16.94 -3.15
C VAL A 223 -0.43 -16.34 -3.34
N PHE A 224 0.15 -16.47 -4.54
CA PHE A 224 1.44 -15.88 -4.87
C PHE A 224 1.43 -14.36 -4.75
N GLU A 225 0.41 -13.71 -5.32
CA GLU A 225 0.24 -12.26 -5.26
C GLU A 225 0.09 -11.77 -3.82
N SER A 226 -0.60 -12.52 -2.95
CA SER A 226 -0.75 -12.15 -1.54
C SER A 226 0.56 -12.05 -0.75
N MET A 227 1.64 -12.70 -1.23
CA MET A 227 2.98 -12.61 -0.64
C MET A 227 3.65 -11.24 -0.79
N PHE A 228 2.97 -10.25 -1.38
CA PHE A 228 3.36 -8.83 -1.25
C PHE A 228 3.28 -8.33 0.19
N LEU A 229 2.54 -9.03 1.05
CA LEU A 229 2.42 -8.77 2.48
C LEU A 229 3.41 -9.64 3.28
N PRO A 230 4.18 -9.06 4.22
CA PRO A 230 5.20 -9.74 5.01
C PRO A 230 4.75 -11.04 5.72
N ASP A 231 3.61 -11.01 6.39
CA ASP A 231 3.06 -12.16 7.12
C ASP A 231 2.52 -13.24 6.19
N PHE A 232 1.97 -12.87 5.02
CA PHE A 232 1.59 -13.84 3.98
C PHE A 232 2.83 -14.55 3.43
N LEU A 233 3.90 -13.81 3.12
CA LEU A 233 5.17 -14.41 2.71
C LEU A 233 5.72 -15.34 3.80
N SER A 234 5.74 -14.90 5.05
CA SER A 234 6.23 -15.70 6.18
C SER A 234 5.46 -17.02 6.34
N MET A 235 4.13 -17.00 6.25
CA MET A 235 3.33 -18.23 6.29
C MET A 235 3.59 -19.14 5.10
N MET A 236 3.75 -18.58 3.90
CA MET A 236 4.04 -19.37 2.71
C MET A 236 5.43 -20.00 2.77
N VAL A 237 6.44 -19.26 3.25
CA VAL A 237 7.80 -19.77 3.49
C VAL A 237 7.79 -20.86 4.56
N GLN A 238 6.97 -20.70 5.61
CA GLN A 238 6.84 -21.68 6.69
C GLN A 238 6.38 -23.06 6.20
N HIS A 239 5.49 -23.09 5.21
CA HIS A 239 4.89 -24.32 4.69
C HIS A 239 5.52 -24.78 3.38
N ALA A 240 6.41 -23.98 2.78
CA ALA A 240 7.11 -24.34 1.57
C ALA A 240 8.04 -25.55 1.80
N THR A 241 8.18 -26.34 0.75
CA THR A 241 9.10 -27.49 0.71
C THR A 241 10.10 -27.31 -0.42
N ILE A 242 11.27 -27.90 -0.23
CA ILE A 242 12.34 -27.93 -1.22
C ILE A 242 12.68 -29.38 -1.59
N THR A 243 12.87 -29.63 -2.87
CA THR A 243 13.35 -30.93 -3.36
C THR A 243 14.87 -30.96 -3.29
N THR A 244 15.43 -31.89 -2.51
CA THR A 244 16.88 -32.09 -2.35
C THR A 244 17.28 -33.48 -2.84
N ALA A 245 18.59 -33.75 -2.93
CA ALA A 245 19.10 -35.08 -3.30
C ALA A 245 18.62 -36.19 -2.34
N ASP A 246 18.38 -35.85 -1.07
CA ASP A 246 17.88 -36.80 -0.05
C ASP A 246 16.34 -36.88 0.00
N GLY A 247 15.64 -36.19 -0.90
CA GLY A 247 14.18 -36.10 -0.94
C GLY A 247 13.61 -34.73 -0.59
N ILE A 248 12.30 -34.67 -0.36
CA ILE A 248 11.56 -33.44 -0.06
C ILE A 248 11.80 -33.06 1.41
N LYS A 249 12.26 -31.83 1.65
CA LYS A 249 12.50 -31.27 3.00
C LYS A 249 11.73 -29.95 3.16
N PRO A 250 11.41 -29.52 4.40
CA PRO A 250 10.89 -28.17 4.64
C PRO A 250 11.90 -27.10 4.22
N LEU A 251 11.41 -25.97 3.70
CA LEU A 251 12.24 -24.79 3.42
C LEU A 251 12.74 -24.13 4.71
N VAL A 252 11.97 -24.19 5.80
CA VAL A 252 12.35 -23.59 7.07
C VAL A 252 12.89 -24.65 8.02
N CYS A 253 14.12 -24.48 8.50
CA CYS A 253 14.76 -25.34 9.50
C CYS A 253 14.24 -25.08 10.91
N SER A 254 14.09 -23.81 11.28
CA SER A 254 13.58 -23.40 12.59
C SER A 254 12.92 -22.03 12.50
N THR A 255 11.94 -21.82 13.38
CA THR A 255 11.20 -20.56 13.51
C THR A 255 11.28 -20.10 14.95
N GLN A 256 11.65 -18.85 15.18
CA GLN A 256 11.83 -18.27 16.52
C GLN A 256 11.22 -16.87 16.58
N THR A 257 10.65 -16.52 17.72
CA THR A 257 10.26 -15.12 18.00
C THR A 257 11.43 -14.42 18.66
N ILE A 258 12.04 -13.47 17.97
CA ILE A 258 13.23 -12.73 18.43
C ILE A 258 12.83 -11.53 19.29
N VAL A 259 11.76 -10.85 18.90
CA VAL A 259 11.13 -9.80 19.69
C VAL A 259 9.68 -10.21 19.87
N ALA A 260 9.23 -10.31 21.12
CA ALA A 260 7.84 -10.58 21.46
C ALA A 260 7.19 -9.28 21.95
N ALA A 261 6.08 -8.90 21.31
CA ALA A 261 5.28 -7.76 21.70
C ALA A 261 3.79 -8.05 21.53
N GLU A 262 2.97 -7.33 22.29
CA GLU A 262 1.52 -7.44 22.22
C GLU A 262 0.98 -6.71 20.97
N PRO A 263 -0.02 -7.27 20.26
CA PRO A 263 -0.61 -6.62 19.10
C PRO A 263 -1.25 -5.28 19.46
N ILE A 264 -0.91 -4.22 18.72
CA ILE A 264 -1.54 -2.90 18.89
C ILE A 264 -3.04 -2.98 18.55
N GLN A 265 -3.90 -2.88 19.57
CA GLN A 265 -5.35 -2.79 19.42
C GLN A 265 -5.83 -1.38 19.75
N ILE A 266 -6.08 -0.55 18.73
CA ILE A 266 -6.70 0.77 18.94
C ILE A 266 -7.97 0.88 18.08
N PRO A 267 -9.15 0.49 18.57
CA PRO A 267 -10.40 0.74 17.86
C PRO A 267 -10.85 2.21 18.09
N PRO A 268 -11.03 3.03 17.05
CA PRO A 268 -11.60 4.36 17.23
C PRO A 268 -13.11 4.28 17.54
N PRO A 269 -13.65 5.20 18.36
CA PRO A 269 -15.07 5.40 18.56
C PRO A 269 -15.83 5.54 17.23
N PHE A 270 -17.05 5.00 17.16
CA PHE A 270 -17.89 5.03 15.95
C PHE A 270 -18.11 6.46 15.40
N ALA A 271 -18.27 7.46 16.26
CA ALA A 271 -18.46 8.87 15.87
C ALA A 271 -17.23 9.50 15.20
N LEU A 272 -16.06 8.86 15.28
CA LEU A 272 -14.83 9.30 14.60
C LEU A 272 -14.60 8.56 13.27
N ARG A 273 -15.50 7.63 12.89
CA ARG A 273 -15.44 6.96 11.59
C ARG A 273 -15.92 7.91 10.48
N PRO A 274 -15.27 7.94 9.31
CA PRO A 274 -15.63 8.83 8.21
C PRO A 274 -17.10 8.72 7.80
N SER A 275 -17.66 7.51 7.73
CA SER A 275 -19.05 7.30 7.35
C SER A 275 -20.02 7.97 8.33
N GLY A 276 -19.81 7.83 9.64
CA GLY A 276 -20.65 8.46 10.65
C GLY A 276 -20.63 9.99 10.53
N LEU A 277 -19.44 10.58 10.36
CA LEU A 277 -19.26 12.02 10.20
C LEU A 277 -19.93 12.54 8.92
N PHE A 278 -19.74 11.88 7.78
CA PHE A 278 -20.37 12.29 6.53
C PHE A 278 -21.89 12.15 6.59
N TRP A 279 -22.44 11.12 7.24
CA TRP A 279 -23.90 11.01 7.43
C TRP A 279 -24.47 12.11 8.33
N ILE A 280 -23.79 12.45 9.44
CA ILE A 280 -24.17 13.60 10.28
C ILE A 280 -24.19 14.89 9.44
N PHE A 281 -23.16 15.09 8.62
CA PHE A 281 -23.07 16.25 7.74
C PHE A 281 -24.16 16.26 6.66
N THR A 282 -24.53 15.10 6.11
CA THR A 282 -25.66 14.95 5.19
C THR A 282 -26.97 15.39 5.85
N PHE A 283 -27.23 15.00 7.11
CA PHE A 283 -28.45 15.43 7.83
C PHE A 283 -28.45 16.94 8.14
N ILE A 284 -27.29 17.52 8.45
CA ILE A 284 -27.16 18.99 8.57
C ILE A 284 -27.50 19.65 7.24
N CYS A 285 -27.01 19.12 6.12
CA CYS A 285 -27.33 19.64 4.80
C CYS A 285 -28.84 19.57 4.47
N PHE A 286 -29.55 18.51 4.88
CA PHE A 286 -31.01 18.46 4.74
C PHE A 286 -31.71 19.56 5.54
N THR A 287 -31.20 19.89 6.74
CA THR A 287 -31.71 21.00 7.54
C THR A 287 -31.49 22.34 6.84
N ILE A 288 -30.32 22.54 6.22
CA ILE A 288 -30.03 23.73 5.41
C ILE A 288 -30.99 23.81 4.21
N VAL A 289 -31.20 22.72 3.47
CA VAL A 289 -32.16 22.67 2.35
C VAL A 289 -33.57 23.05 2.81
N TYR A 290 -34.01 22.56 3.98
CA TYR A 290 -35.30 22.92 4.56
C TYR A 290 -35.40 24.42 4.90
N ILE A 291 -34.36 24.99 5.49
CA ILE A 291 -34.30 26.43 5.80
C ILE A 291 -34.33 27.26 4.51
N GLU A 292 -33.57 26.90 3.47
CA GLU A 292 -33.58 27.57 2.17
C GLU A 292 -34.97 27.55 1.53
N TYR A 293 -35.64 26.39 1.60
CA TYR A 293 -37.01 26.23 1.11
C TYR A 293 -37.98 27.18 1.83
N LYS A 294 -37.88 27.29 3.17
CA LYS A 294 -38.72 28.20 3.97
C LYS A 294 -38.40 29.67 3.74
N MET A 295 -37.12 30.02 3.65
CA MET A 295 -36.65 31.39 3.46
C MET A 295 -36.72 31.87 2.01
N LYS A 296 -36.98 30.97 1.05
CA LYS A 296 -36.96 31.24 -0.41
C LYS A 296 -35.64 31.88 -0.87
N LYS A 297 -34.54 31.56 -0.18
CA LYS A 297 -33.20 32.08 -0.46
C LYS A 297 -32.23 30.91 -0.46
N HIS A 298 -31.43 30.83 -1.52
CA HIS A 298 -30.42 29.79 -1.69
C HIS A 298 -29.03 30.29 -1.24
N LEU A 299 -28.27 29.42 -0.56
CA LEU A 299 -26.97 29.71 0.02
C LEU A 299 -25.84 29.32 -0.95
N TYR A 300 -25.68 30.09 -2.03
CA TYR A 300 -24.67 29.84 -3.07
C TYR A 300 -23.24 29.63 -2.55
N TRP A 301 -22.81 30.43 -1.58
CA TRP A 301 -21.49 30.32 -0.94
C TRP A 301 -21.22 28.97 -0.26
N PHE A 302 -22.24 28.35 0.34
CA PHE A 302 -22.13 27.05 0.99
C PHE A 302 -21.95 25.96 -0.05
N ASP A 303 -22.73 26.01 -1.13
CA ASP A 303 -22.55 25.10 -2.26
C ASP A 303 -21.18 25.28 -2.89
N SER A 304 -20.66 26.52 -2.93
CA SER A 304 -19.38 26.79 -3.60
C SER A 304 -18.26 26.15 -2.81
N PHE A 305 -18.30 26.30 -1.48
CA PHE A 305 -17.38 25.63 -0.59
C PHE A 305 -17.42 24.11 -0.77
N LEU A 306 -18.61 23.50 -0.78
CA LEU A 306 -18.76 22.06 -0.97
C LEU A 306 -18.21 21.58 -2.32
N TYR A 307 -18.64 22.19 -3.42
CA TYR A 307 -18.24 21.77 -4.76
C TYR A 307 -16.77 22.07 -5.05
N ILE A 308 -16.17 23.11 -4.46
CA ILE A 308 -14.71 23.32 -4.53
C ILE A 308 -13.98 22.18 -3.83
N LEU A 309 -14.39 21.79 -2.61
CA LEU A 309 -13.75 20.67 -1.91
C LEU A 309 -13.83 19.36 -2.68
N ILE A 310 -15.01 19.02 -3.21
CA ILE A 310 -15.23 17.82 -4.00
C ILE A 310 -14.48 17.90 -5.35
N GLY A 311 -14.38 19.10 -5.93
CA GLY A 311 -13.62 19.33 -7.16
C GLY A 311 -12.11 19.21 -6.96
N LEU A 312 -11.57 19.71 -5.86
CA LEU A 312 -10.16 19.53 -5.51
C LEU A 312 -9.84 18.05 -5.27
N LEU A 313 -10.70 17.34 -4.54
CA LEU A 313 -10.60 15.87 -4.40
C LEU A 313 -10.61 15.20 -5.79
N GLY A 314 -11.51 15.62 -6.68
CA GLY A 314 -11.56 15.12 -8.04
C GLY A 314 -10.31 15.39 -8.86
N GLY A 315 -9.68 16.55 -8.66
CA GLY A 315 -8.37 16.86 -9.23
C GLY A 315 -7.29 15.88 -8.77
N VAL A 316 -7.23 15.58 -7.47
CA VAL A 316 -6.31 14.58 -6.92
C VAL A 316 -6.57 13.19 -7.50
N LEU A 317 -7.83 12.74 -7.52
CA LEU A 317 -8.19 11.43 -8.08
C LEU A 317 -7.90 11.33 -9.58
N THR A 318 -8.20 12.39 -10.33
CA THR A 318 -7.87 12.46 -11.76
C THR A 318 -6.35 12.42 -11.98
N PHE A 319 -5.58 13.14 -11.16
CA PHE A 319 -4.12 13.07 -11.21
C PHE A 319 -3.63 11.63 -10.96
N LEU A 320 -4.09 11.01 -9.87
CA LEU A 320 -3.72 9.63 -9.54
C LEU A 320 -4.08 8.66 -10.67
N SER A 321 -5.31 8.71 -11.18
CA SER A 321 -5.78 7.74 -12.16
C SER A 321 -5.18 7.90 -13.55
N PHE A 322 -4.81 9.11 -13.98
CA PHE A 322 -4.36 9.34 -15.37
C PHE A 322 -2.89 9.73 -15.51
N PHE A 323 -2.24 10.20 -14.44
CA PHE A 323 -0.86 10.71 -14.49
C PHE A 323 0.10 9.99 -13.54
N SER A 324 -0.40 9.39 -12.46
CA SER A 324 0.44 8.59 -11.57
C SER A 324 0.77 7.23 -12.19
N ILE A 325 1.96 6.74 -11.91
CA ILE A 325 2.39 5.38 -12.27
C ILE A 325 2.03 4.35 -11.19
N HIS A 326 1.35 4.78 -10.12
CA HIS A 326 0.88 3.86 -9.08
C HIS A 326 0.08 2.72 -9.69
N PRO A 327 0.26 1.48 -9.19
CA PRO A 327 -0.55 0.37 -9.65
C PRO A 327 -2.01 0.61 -9.22
N VAL A 328 -2.95 0.00 -9.95
CA VAL A 328 -4.34 -0.20 -9.52
C VAL A 328 -5.16 1.07 -9.16
N VAL A 329 -4.69 2.26 -9.54
CA VAL A 329 -5.40 3.55 -9.38
C VAL A 329 -6.34 3.89 -10.55
N PHE A 330 -6.33 3.10 -11.63
CA PHE A 330 -7.24 3.24 -12.77
C PHE A 330 -7.72 1.87 -13.29
N PRO A 331 -9.00 1.71 -13.67
CA PRO A 331 -10.06 2.72 -13.58
C PRO A 331 -10.50 2.97 -12.13
N ASN A 332 -10.83 4.22 -11.80
CA ASN A 332 -11.36 4.61 -10.49
C ASN A 332 -12.69 5.35 -10.65
N TYR A 333 -13.78 4.69 -10.29
CA TYR A 333 -15.14 5.24 -10.46
C TYR A 333 -15.45 6.38 -9.50
N ASN A 334 -14.64 6.63 -8.46
CA ASN A 334 -14.84 7.78 -7.58
C ASN A 334 -14.70 9.13 -8.33
N ILE A 335 -14.00 9.15 -9.48
CA ILE A 335 -13.88 10.34 -10.33
C ILE A 335 -15.23 10.79 -10.90
N LEU A 336 -16.19 9.86 -11.06
CA LEU A 336 -17.51 10.19 -11.61
C LEU A 336 -18.27 11.18 -10.70
N TRP A 337 -18.17 11.00 -9.38
CA TRP A 337 -18.84 11.89 -8.43
C TRP A 337 -17.92 13.00 -7.90
N ALA A 338 -16.62 12.72 -7.73
CA ALA A 338 -15.61 13.72 -7.41
C ALA A 338 -14.92 14.17 -8.70
N SER A 339 -15.56 15.05 -9.47
CA SER A 339 -15.02 15.55 -10.74
C SER A 339 -14.26 16.86 -10.54
N PRO A 340 -13.07 17.06 -11.16
CA PRO A 340 -12.34 18.32 -11.08
C PRO A 340 -13.13 19.51 -11.65
N ILE A 341 -14.09 19.25 -12.53
CA ILE A 341 -14.93 20.28 -13.16
C ILE A 341 -15.83 20.98 -12.13
N HIS A 342 -16.10 20.37 -10.97
CA HIS A 342 -16.90 20.98 -9.90
C HIS A 342 -16.35 22.33 -9.45
N VAL A 343 -15.02 22.52 -9.46
CA VAL A 343 -14.39 23.80 -9.08
C VAL A 343 -14.84 24.95 -9.99
N ILE A 344 -14.95 24.69 -11.31
CA ILE A 344 -15.33 25.71 -12.29
C ILE A 344 -16.79 26.13 -12.03
N PHE A 345 -17.69 25.15 -11.91
CA PHE A 345 -19.12 25.44 -11.74
C PHE A 345 -19.47 26.04 -10.38
N ALA A 346 -18.68 25.71 -9.35
CA ALA A 346 -18.78 26.33 -8.02
C ALA A 346 -18.54 27.84 -8.03
N LEU A 347 -17.81 28.36 -9.03
CA LEU A 347 -17.53 29.79 -9.19
C LEU A 347 -18.47 30.45 -10.21
N VAL A 348 -18.87 29.72 -11.25
CA VAL A 348 -19.62 30.26 -12.39
C VAL A 348 -21.07 30.63 -12.07
N TRP A 349 -21.74 29.94 -11.12
CA TRP A 349 -23.15 30.24 -10.81
C TRP A 349 -23.39 31.62 -10.17
N PHE A 350 -22.33 32.32 -9.74
CA PHE A 350 -22.43 33.70 -9.26
C PHE A 350 -22.64 34.70 -10.40
N ILE A 351 -22.33 34.31 -11.63
CA ILE A 351 -22.48 35.13 -12.83
C ILE A 351 -23.89 34.89 -13.41
N PRO A 352 -24.83 35.86 -13.35
CA PRO A 352 -26.22 35.62 -13.72
C PRO A 352 -26.40 35.10 -15.15
N LYS A 353 -25.59 35.59 -16.10
CA LYS A 353 -25.61 35.16 -17.51
C LYS A 353 -25.24 33.69 -17.71
N LEU A 354 -24.50 33.10 -16.78
CA LEU A 354 -24.01 31.72 -16.90
C LEU A 354 -24.81 30.71 -16.07
N ARG A 355 -25.76 31.18 -15.24
CA ARG A 355 -26.61 30.32 -14.40
C ARG A 355 -27.36 29.21 -15.16
N PRO A 356 -27.89 29.43 -16.38
CA PRO A 356 -28.53 28.34 -17.13
C PRO A 356 -27.59 27.17 -17.41
N TYR A 357 -26.32 27.44 -17.73
CA TYR A 357 -25.32 26.38 -17.95
C TYR A 357 -25.00 25.64 -16.65
N THR A 358 -24.98 26.34 -15.52
CA THR A 358 -24.81 25.70 -14.22
C THR A 358 -26.00 24.82 -13.85
N GLN A 359 -27.24 25.21 -14.19
CA GLN A 359 -28.41 24.35 -14.01
C GLN A 359 -28.28 23.04 -14.81
N TRP A 360 -27.92 23.14 -16.09
CA TRP A 360 -27.70 21.96 -16.94
C TRP A 360 -26.59 21.05 -16.41
N TYR A 361 -25.50 21.64 -15.94
CA TYR A 361 -24.41 20.91 -15.31
C TYR A 361 -24.87 20.17 -14.05
N LEU A 362 -25.59 20.84 -13.15
CA LEU A 362 -26.09 20.22 -11.92
C LEU A 362 -27.14 19.14 -12.21
N LEU A 363 -27.98 19.30 -13.24
CA LEU A 363 -28.90 18.27 -13.70
C LEU A 363 -28.15 17.02 -14.21
N LEU A 364 -27.12 17.21 -15.04
CA LEU A 364 -26.26 16.13 -15.50
C LEU A 364 -25.61 15.39 -14.31
N TYR A 365 -25.03 16.13 -13.36
CA TYR A 365 -24.43 15.50 -12.17
C TYR A 365 -25.45 14.87 -11.24
N GLY A 366 -26.68 15.41 -11.16
CA GLY A 366 -27.79 14.75 -10.46
C GLY A 366 -28.09 13.37 -11.04
N ILE A 367 -28.09 13.25 -12.37
CA ILE A 367 -28.23 11.95 -13.06
C ILE A 367 -27.02 11.06 -12.77
N ILE A 368 -25.79 11.56 -12.88
CA ILE A 368 -24.57 10.79 -12.58
C ILE A 368 -24.57 10.28 -11.14
N PHE A 369 -24.97 11.09 -10.17
CA PHE A 369 -25.08 10.70 -8.76
C PHE A 369 -26.12 9.60 -8.55
N LEU A 370 -27.30 9.72 -9.19
CA LEU A 370 -28.33 8.69 -9.13
C LEU A 370 -27.87 7.38 -9.78
N LEU A 371 -27.21 7.45 -10.94
CA LEU A 371 -26.64 6.28 -11.61
C LEU A 371 -25.54 5.63 -10.76
N TYR A 372 -24.68 6.43 -10.13
CA TYR A 372 -23.63 5.94 -9.25
C TYR A 372 -24.22 5.18 -8.06
N ILE A 373 -25.21 5.76 -7.36
CA ILE A 373 -25.92 5.10 -6.25
C ILE A 373 -26.63 3.83 -6.74
N GLY A 374 -27.32 3.91 -7.88
CA GLY A 374 -27.99 2.75 -8.49
C GLY A 374 -27.03 1.64 -8.91
N SER A 375 -25.77 1.98 -9.20
CA SER A 375 -24.73 1.01 -9.55
C SER A 375 -24.17 0.24 -8.37
N ILE A 376 -24.35 0.71 -7.11
CA ILE A 376 -23.75 0.11 -5.90
C ILE A 376 -23.87 -1.43 -5.87
N PRO A 377 -25.05 -2.05 -6.13
CA PRO A 377 -25.19 -3.50 -6.02
C PRO A 377 -24.41 -4.30 -7.08
N PHE A 378 -24.00 -3.65 -8.17
CA PHE A 378 -23.40 -4.29 -9.35
C PHE A 378 -22.00 -3.75 -9.65
N ASN A 379 -21.53 -2.77 -8.88
CA ASN A 379 -20.26 -2.11 -9.18
C ASN A 379 -19.10 -3.02 -8.73
N PRO A 380 -18.15 -3.33 -9.63
CA PRO A 380 -16.99 -4.15 -9.26
C PRO A 380 -16.05 -3.42 -8.30
N GLN A 381 -16.07 -2.08 -8.25
CA GLN A 381 -15.26 -1.31 -7.32
C GLN A 381 -15.95 -1.19 -5.95
N TYR A 382 -15.20 -1.40 -4.88
CA TYR A 382 -15.66 -1.16 -3.52
C TYR A 382 -16.16 0.27 -3.32
N MET A 383 -17.35 0.38 -2.74
CA MET A 383 -17.95 1.66 -2.37
C MET A 383 -18.08 1.80 -0.85
N HIS A 384 -17.37 2.76 -0.28
CA HIS A 384 -17.51 3.07 1.14
C HIS A 384 -18.83 3.80 1.40
N ALA A 385 -19.52 3.48 2.51
CA ALA A 385 -20.79 4.11 2.87
C ALA A 385 -20.71 5.65 3.03
N GLY A 386 -19.53 6.16 3.38
CA GLY A 386 -19.27 7.60 3.41
C GLY A 386 -19.31 8.28 2.04
N TYR A 387 -18.97 7.57 0.95
CA TYR A 387 -19.09 8.13 -0.41
C TYR A 387 -20.56 8.29 -0.77
N ALA A 388 -21.39 7.29 -0.46
CA ALA A 388 -22.84 7.38 -0.64
C ALA A 388 -23.44 8.57 0.14
N ALA A 389 -23.00 8.79 1.39
CA ALA A 389 -23.44 9.94 2.19
C ALA A 389 -23.10 11.28 1.51
N ILE A 390 -21.87 11.44 0.99
CA ILE A 390 -21.42 12.63 0.26
C ILE A 390 -22.26 12.83 -1.02
N ILE A 391 -22.50 11.77 -1.78
CA ILE A 391 -23.26 11.84 -3.04
C ILE A 391 -24.72 12.23 -2.77
N ILE A 392 -25.34 11.65 -1.75
CA ILE A 392 -26.72 11.99 -1.32
C ILE A 392 -26.78 13.45 -0.86
N MET A 393 -25.77 13.90 -0.11
CA MET A 393 -25.65 15.31 0.26
C MET A 393 -25.60 16.21 -0.98
N LEU A 394 -24.71 15.94 -1.94
CA LEU A 394 -24.60 16.74 -3.17
C LEU A 394 -25.90 16.72 -3.98
N LEU A 395 -26.56 15.57 -4.09
CA LEU A 395 -27.85 15.44 -4.76
C LEU A 395 -28.93 16.32 -4.11
N SER A 396 -28.94 16.44 -2.77
CA SER A 396 -29.87 17.35 -2.09
C SER A 396 -29.62 18.83 -2.40
N ARG A 397 -28.35 19.21 -2.62
CA ARG A 397 -27.97 20.57 -3.00
C ARG A 397 -28.38 20.87 -4.44
N VAL A 398 -28.20 19.93 -5.36
CA VAL A 398 -28.74 20.00 -6.74
C VAL A 398 -30.23 20.31 -6.72
N GLY A 399 -31.02 19.58 -5.92
CA GLY A 399 -32.45 19.81 -5.77
C GLY A 399 -32.79 21.20 -5.23
N SER A 400 -32.09 21.65 -4.18
CA SER A 400 -32.29 22.99 -3.61
C SER A 400 -31.99 24.11 -4.62
N PHE A 401 -30.90 23.97 -5.39
CA PHE A 401 -30.52 24.95 -6.41
C PHE A 401 -31.62 25.09 -7.47
N ILE A 402 -32.10 23.97 -8.02
CA ILE A 402 -33.13 23.95 -9.07
C ILE A 402 -34.42 24.63 -8.59
N ILE A 403 -34.95 24.20 -7.43
CA ILE A 403 -36.19 24.73 -6.85
C ILE A 403 -36.15 26.26 -6.63
N ASN A 404 -34.99 26.79 -6.22
CA ASN A 404 -34.84 28.22 -5.96
C ASN A 404 -34.52 29.04 -7.22
N SER A 405 -33.89 28.42 -8.22
CA SER A 405 -33.56 29.07 -9.50
C SER A 405 -34.78 29.33 -10.40
N ASP A 406 -35.72 28.37 -10.46
CA ASP A 406 -36.98 28.54 -11.21
C ASP A 406 -37.84 29.67 -10.64
N LYS A 407 -37.81 29.86 -9.31
CA LYS A 407 -38.51 30.96 -8.65
C LYS A 407 -37.94 32.32 -9.04
N GLN A 408 -36.61 32.47 -9.14
CA GLN A 408 -35.99 33.74 -9.55
C GLN A 408 -36.25 34.10 -11.02
N MET A 409 -36.26 33.10 -11.93
CA MET A 409 -36.60 33.33 -13.35
C MET A 409 -38.06 33.74 -13.57
N MET A 410 -38.99 33.25 -12.72
CA MET A 410 -40.39 33.67 -12.76
C MET A 410 -40.58 35.14 -12.34
N PHE A 411 -39.78 35.64 -11.38
CA PHE A 411 -39.87 37.04 -10.95
C PHE A 411 -39.16 38.02 -11.90
N SER A 412 -38.11 37.61 -12.63
CA SER A 412 -37.42 38.49 -13.59
C SER A 412 -38.13 38.64 -14.94
N LYS A 413 -39.18 37.86 -15.22
CA LYS A 413 -40.02 38.00 -16.42
C LYS A 413 -41.20 38.97 -16.18
N HIS A 414 -41.36 39.50 -14.97
CA HIS A 414 -42.43 40.42 -14.57
C HIS A 414 -41.91 41.76 -14.05
N SER A 415 -40.63 42.05 -14.26
CA SER A 415 -39.96 43.34 -14.08
C SER A 415 -39.36 43.76 -15.40
#